data_AF-Q9UBA4-F1
#
_entry.id   AF-Q9UBA4-F1
#
_cell.length_a   1.000
_cell.length_b   1.000
_cell.length_c   1.000
_cell.angle_alpha   90.00
_cell.angle_beta   90.00
_cell.angle_gamma   90.00
#
_symmetry.space_group_name_H-M   'P 1'
#
loop_
_entity.id
_entity.type
_entity.pdbx_description
1 polymer ?
#
loop_
_entity_poly.entity_id
_entity_poly.type
_entity_poly.pdbx_seq_one_letter_code
_entity_poly.pdbx_strand_id
1 'polypeptide(L)' 'AGAIGQKLPPFSYAYTELEAIMYALGVGASIKDPKDLKFIYEGSSDFSCLPTFGVIIGQKSMMGGGLAEIPGLS' A
#
# COMPACT_ATOMS: atom_id res chain seq x y z
N ALA A 1 -5.89 -9.88 -28.34
CA ALA A 1 -4.79 -10.41 -27.49
C ALA A 1 -3.61 -9.41 -27.41
N GLY A 2 -3.86 -8.13 -27.11
CA GLY A 2 -2.83 -7.08 -27.23
C GLY A 2 -1.85 -6.96 -26.06
N ALA A 3 -2.15 -7.57 -24.91
CA ALA A 3 -1.42 -7.33 -23.66
C ALA A 3 -0.86 -8.59 -22.98
N ILE A 4 -1.02 -9.78 -23.58
CA ILE A 4 -0.53 -11.03 -23.00
C ILE A 4 1.00 -11.01 -22.99
N GLY A 5 1.60 -11.08 -21.80
CA GLY A 5 3.06 -11.06 -21.62
C GLY A 5 3.71 -9.67 -21.64
N GLN A 6 2.91 -8.59 -21.75
CA GLN A 6 3.43 -7.23 -21.68
C GLN A 6 3.94 -6.92 -20.28
N LYS A 7 5.22 -6.52 -20.18
CA LYS A 7 5.80 -6.05 -18.92
C LYS A 7 5.52 -4.56 -18.75
N LEU A 8 5.04 -4.17 -17.57
CA LEU A 8 4.90 -2.77 -17.22
C LEU A 8 6.27 -2.15 -16.88
N PRO A 9 6.43 -0.83 -17.05
CA PRO A 9 7.62 -0.14 -16.58
C PRO A 9 7.87 -0.39 -15.08
N PRO A 10 9.13 -0.54 -14.66
CA PRO A 10 9.45 -0.68 -13.24
C PRO A 10 9.09 0.61 -12.49
N PHE A 11 8.72 0.48 -11.22
CA PHE A 11 8.45 1.61 -10.35
C PHE A 11 9.00 1.34 -8.95
N SER A 12 9.17 2.41 -8.17
CA SER A 12 9.48 2.34 -6.75
C SER A 12 8.37 3.01 -5.93
N TYR A 13 8.21 2.53 -4.70
CA TYR A 13 7.35 3.14 -3.69
C TYR A 13 8.15 3.19 -2.38
N ALA A 14 8.42 4.40 -1.92
CA ALA A 14 9.05 4.65 -0.63
C ALA A 14 7.97 5.08 0.35
N TYR A 15 8.10 4.63 1.60
CA TYR A 15 7.17 4.95 2.67
C TYR A 15 7.90 4.99 4.00
N THR A 16 7.27 5.66 4.95
CA THR A 16 7.68 5.78 6.34
C THR A 16 6.58 5.24 7.25
N GLU A 17 6.80 5.34 8.55
CA GLU A 17 5.81 5.05 9.57
C GLU A 17 4.52 5.85 9.35
N LEU A 18 4.61 7.07 8.80
CA LEU A 18 3.45 7.92 8.51
C LEU A 18 2.47 7.24 7.54
N GLU A 19 2.93 6.73 6.40
CA GLU A 19 2.07 6.06 5.42
C GLU A 19 1.53 4.73 5.96
N ALA A 20 2.34 4.01 6.76
CA ALA A 20 1.91 2.79 7.41
C ALA A 20 0.78 3.04 8.43
N ILE A 21 0.91 4.09 9.24
CA ILE A 21 -0.10 4.52 10.23
C ILE A 21 -1.35 5.02 9.52
N MET A 22 -1.22 5.84 8.48
CA MET A 22 -2.36 6.29 7.67
C MET A 22 -3.13 5.10 7.08
N TYR A 23 -2.42 4.08 6.59
CA TYR A 23 -3.05 2.86 6.13
C TYR A 23 -3.76 2.12 7.27
N ALA A 24 -3.09 1.92 8.41
CA ALA A 24 -3.68 1.24 9.57
C ALA A 24 -4.99 1.91 10.03
N LEU A 25 -5.00 3.24 10.11
CA LEU A 25 -6.20 4.02 10.40
C LEU A 25 -7.27 3.85 9.31
N GLY A 26 -6.87 3.90 8.04
CA GLY A 26 -7.78 3.74 6.90
C GLY A 26 -8.45 2.37 6.82
N VAL A 27 -7.81 1.31 7.32
CA VAL A 27 -8.39 -0.04 7.39
C VAL A 27 -9.10 -0.35 8.71
N GLY A 28 -9.17 0.63 9.62
CA GLY A 28 -10.01 0.57 10.82
C GLY A 28 -9.27 0.37 12.15
N ALA A 29 -7.94 0.35 12.16
CA ALA A 29 -7.18 0.31 13.42
C ALA A 29 -7.55 1.53 14.27
N SER A 30 -7.70 1.33 15.59
CA SER A 30 -8.17 2.39 16.47
C SER A 30 -7.43 2.44 17.79
N ILE A 31 -7.10 3.63 18.25
CA ILE A 31 -6.56 3.87 19.61
C ILE A 31 -7.53 3.43 20.74
N LYS A 32 -8.79 3.13 20.41
CA LYS A 32 -9.75 2.55 21.36
C LYS A 32 -9.36 1.13 21.78
N ASP A 33 -8.67 0.39 20.92
CA ASP A 33 -8.05 -0.89 21.29
C ASP A 33 -6.56 -0.65 21.62
N PRO A 34 -6.13 -0.85 22.88
CA PRO A 34 -4.73 -0.73 23.25
C PRO A 34 -3.77 -1.62 22.42
N LYS A 35 -4.26 -2.73 21.86
CA LYS A 35 -3.46 -3.62 21.01
C LYS A 35 -3.14 -3.04 19.65
N ASP A 36 -3.95 -2.11 19.17
CA ASP A 36 -3.74 -1.45 17.87
C ASP A 36 -2.71 -0.32 17.95
N LEU A 37 -2.30 0.07 19.16
CA LEU A 37 -1.29 1.11 19.36
C LEU A 37 0.03 0.77 18.65
N LYS A 38 0.36 -0.51 18.50
CA LYS A 38 1.53 -0.99 17.75
C LYS A 38 1.48 -0.73 16.24
N PHE A 39 0.31 -0.39 15.69
CA PHE A 39 0.16 -0.06 14.27
C PHE A 39 -0.01 1.44 14.02
N ILE A 40 -0.34 2.21 15.07
CA ILE A 40 -0.77 3.61 14.96
C ILE A 40 0.24 4.58 15.61
N TYR A 41 1.11 4.09 16.50
CA TYR A 41 2.11 4.91 17.18
C TYR A 41 3.52 4.42 16.93
N GLU A 42 4.29 5.22 16.19
CA GLU A 42 5.68 4.96 15.80
C GLU A 42 6.63 4.86 17.00
N GLY A 43 6.31 5.51 18.12
CA GLY A 43 7.07 5.41 19.36
C GLY A 43 6.81 4.13 20.16
N SER A 44 5.90 3.26 19.70
CA SER A 44 5.67 1.96 20.34
C SER A 44 6.90 1.07 20.16
N SER A 45 7.35 0.43 21.24
CA SER A 45 8.45 -0.55 21.15
C SER A 45 8.12 -1.77 20.29
N ASP A 46 6.82 -2.01 20.04
CA ASP A 46 6.31 -3.10 19.19
C ASP A 46 5.80 -2.57 17.84
N PHE A 47 6.18 -1.35 17.46
CA PHE A 47 5.68 -0.72 16.24
C PHE A 47 5.91 -1.61 15.02
N SER A 48 4.84 -1.86 14.28
CA SER A 48 4.83 -2.75 13.14
C SER A 48 3.89 -2.21 12.07
N CYS A 49 4.25 -2.43 10.80
CA CYS A 49 3.34 -2.18 9.69
C CYS A 49 2.36 -3.35 9.53
N LEU A 50 1.10 -3.07 9.19
CA LEU A 50 0.14 -4.13 8.87
C LEU A 50 0.58 -4.89 7.60
N PRO A 51 0.59 -6.23 7.58
CA PRO A 51 1.05 -7.00 6.42
C PRO A 51 0.34 -6.65 5.11
N THR A 52 -0.94 -6.29 5.18
CA THR A 52 -1.76 -5.93 4.02
C THR A 52 -1.37 -4.58 3.40
N PHE A 53 -0.53 -3.77 4.05
CA PHE A 53 0.05 -2.57 3.45
C PHE A 53 0.89 -2.88 2.20
N GLY A 54 1.41 -4.12 2.07
CA GLY A 54 2.07 -4.56 0.84
C GLY A 54 1.19 -4.47 -0.41
N VAL A 55 -0.13 -4.49 -0.24
CA VAL A 55 -1.08 -4.24 -1.35
C VAL A 55 -0.95 -2.81 -1.87
N ILE A 56 -0.84 -1.80 -1.00
CA ILE A 56 -0.67 -0.39 -1.40
C ILE A 56 0.62 -0.21 -2.23
N ILE A 57 1.71 -0.88 -1.82
CA ILE A 57 3.00 -0.83 -2.51
C ILE A 57 2.84 -1.32 -3.96
N GLY A 58 2.22 -2.48 -4.16
CA GLY A 58 1.99 -3.06 -5.49
C GLY A 58 0.88 -2.35 -6.30
N GLN A 59 -0.09 -1.74 -5.62
CA GLN A 59 -1.25 -1.12 -6.25
C GLN A 59 -0.88 0.11 -7.09
N LYS A 60 0.30 0.73 -6.86
CA LYS A 60 0.77 1.85 -7.67
C LYS A 60 0.85 1.53 -9.16
N SER A 61 1.21 0.31 -9.58
CA SER A 61 1.16 -0.07 -11.00
C SER A 61 -0.26 -0.27 -11.53
N MET A 62 -1.22 -0.57 -10.64
CA MET A 62 -2.61 -0.80 -11.00
C MET A 62 -3.39 0.52 -11.18
N MET A 63 -3.21 1.45 -10.24
CA MET A 63 -3.94 2.74 -10.23
C MET A 63 -3.15 3.91 -10.84
N GLY A 64 -1.82 3.81 -10.91
CA GLY A 64 -0.95 4.89 -11.39
C GLY A 64 -0.76 4.94 -12.90
N GLY A 65 -1.71 4.42 -13.68
CA GLY A 65 -1.70 4.50 -15.15
C GLY A 65 -1.08 3.29 -15.86
N GLY A 66 -0.22 2.48 -15.22
CA GLY A 66 0.47 1.38 -15.91
C GLY A 66 -0.44 0.42 -16.69
N LEU A 67 -1.54 -0.03 -16.07
CA LEU A 67 -2.55 -0.84 -16.77
C LEU A 67 -3.46 -0.02 -17.70
N ALA A 68 -3.84 1.19 -17.30
CA ALA A 68 -4.75 2.05 -18.07
C ALA A 68 -4.12 2.61 -19.36
N GLU A 69 -2.78 2.70 -19.39
CA GLU A 69 -2.00 3.17 -20.54
C GLU A 69 -1.84 2.11 -21.63
N ILE A 70 -2.21 0.84 -21.38
CA ILE A 70 -2.13 -0.21 -22.39
C ILE A 70 -3.20 0.02 -23.46
N PRO A 71 -2.82 0.29 -24.73
CA PRO A 71 -3.80 0.52 -25.79
C PRO A 71 -4.72 -0.69 -25.99
N GLY A 72 -6.03 -0.46 -25.98
CA GLY A 72 -7.04 -1.51 -26.16
C GLY A 72 -7.44 -2.27 -24.89
N LEU A 73 -6.99 -1.85 -23.71
CA LEU A 73 -7.46 -2.35 -22.41
C LEU A 73 -8.49 -1.43 -21.73
N SER A 74 -8.61 -0.17 -22.20
CA SER A 74 -9.66 0.78 -21.83
C SER A 74 -10.87 0.69 -22.74
#